data_AF-A0A9Q4PVZ7-F1
#
_entry.id   AF-A0A9Q4PVZ7-F1
#
_cell.length_a   1.000
_cell.length_b   1.000
_cell.length_c   1.000
_cell.angle_alpha   90.00
_cell.angle_beta   90.00
_cell.angle_gamma   90.00
#
_symmetry.space_group_name_H-M   'P 1'
#
loop_
_entity.id
_entity.type
_entity.pdbx_description
1 polymer ?
#
loop_
_entity_poly.entity_id
_entity_poly.type
_entity_poly.pdbx_seq_one_letter_code
_entity_poly.pdbx_strand_id
1 'polypeptide(L)'
;MTAVFGVLTVFFILAFLVIDGIPIFATVSPVEFLFGTTWNPTGAIPAYGTLPLWIGTVLVTIGAMVIAAPLGIACAIVIAELASPRLKAVFKPATELLAGIPSVVYGFFGLIVLTDFIRVNFDIPTGETWLAGSVLLGIMALPTIISVSEDAISAVPKEYREGSLALGTTRWQTISQVIVPSALSGITAALILGIGRAVGETMAVLMVTGNAAIIPDPIYNVLSPIRTLTGTLGIEMGETAIGSAHYHALFGVALLLLLITLAVNLSATVILGHIHAKQTGSGKGPGRLSALLARYQQNLKIAAVAFILLLVAFFVSPLVALVFALIGAALWYIPSHIQPRHQQNIAFSLLYVAIAVVLAALAIILGYIVINGLPAINWEFLTTAPRALGREGGIFPAIIGTLYLVTGAIAIALPIGVGAAIYLIEYTRENILTKLIRTGVDLLNGTPSIVFGLFGFSFLVLYLNLGISLIAGQITLALMVLPTVIRTTEEALRSVPTSFREGSLALGATQWQTISRVVIPPAIPGIITGAILSIGRAAGETAPIMFTAVVFSSRYLPSSLSDPVMALPYHLYILATNVPGAETNQYGTALVLITMVVGIYLVAIAVRTHYQKSIRW
;
A
#
# COMPACT_ATOMS: atom_id res chain seq x y z
N MET A 1 -28.12 7.59 -1.85
CA MET A 1 -27.67 7.63 -0.44
C MET A 1 -26.32 6.94 -0.25
N THR A 2 -26.10 5.75 -0.81
CA THR A 2 -24.83 4.98 -0.72
C THR A 2 -23.58 5.72 -1.24
N ALA A 3 -23.68 6.50 -2.31
CA ALA A 3 -22.54 7.25 -2.84
C ALA A 3 -22.16 8.48 -1.99
N VAL A 4 -23.14 9.13 -1.37
CA VAL A 4 -22.91 10.24 -0.42
C VAL A 4 -22.25 9.73 0.87
N PHE A 5 -22.52 8.48 1.24
CA PHE A 5 -21.93 7.83 2.42
C PHE A 5 -20.40 7.84 2.39
N GLY A 6 -19.76 7.50 1.26
CA GLY A 6 -18.29 7.50 1.16
C GLY A 6 -17.66 8.86 1.42
N VAL A 7 -18.26 9.95 0.91
CA VAL A 7 -17.80 11.32 1.17
C VAL A 7 -17.97 11.68 2.64
N LEU A 8 -19.17 11.42 3.16
CA LEU A 8 -19.47 11.68 4.56
C LEU A 8 -18.51 10.93 5.48
N THR A 9 -18.17 9.67 5.18
CA THR A 9 -17.18 8.90 5.94
C THR A 9 -15.82 9.61 5.99
N VAL A 10 -15.30 10.15 4.89
CA VAL A 10 -14.00 10.86 4.90
C VAL A 10 -14.06 12.07 5.80
N PHE A 11 -15.08 12.91 5.58
CA PHE A 11 -15.27 14.13 6.36
C PHE A 11 -15.48 13.82 7.84
N PHE A 12 -16.13 12.70 8.15
CA PHE A 12 -16.38 12.27 9.50
C PHE A 12 -15.12 11.74 10.19
N ILE A 13 -14.31 10.92 9.50
CA ILE A 13 -12.97 10.52 9.98
C ILE A 13 -12.13 11.77 10.26
N LEU A 14 -12.06 12.69 9.28
CA LEU A 14 -11.34 13.95 9.42
C LEU A 14 -11.85 14.77 10.62
N ALA A 15 -13.17 14.91 10.75
CA ALA A 15 -13.77 15.68 11.83
C ALA A 15 -13.39 15.12 13.20
N PHE A 16 -13.46 13.80 13.40
CA PHE A 16 -13.08 13.17 14.68
C PHE A 16 -11.59 13.33 15.00
N LEU A 17 -10.71 13.13 14.02
CA LEU A 17 -9.28 13.36 14.23
C LEU A 17 -8.95 14.82 14.59
N VAL A 18 -9.68 15.76 13.99
CA VAL A 18 -9.53 17.19 14.28
C VAL A 18 -10.08 17.53 15.66
N ILE A 19 -11.27 17.02 16.01
CA ILE A 19 -11.91 17.22 17.33
C ILE A 19 -11.02 16.70 18.44
N ASP A 20 -10.48 15.49 18.30
CA ASP A 20 -9.61 14.89 19.30
C ASP A 20 -8.17 15.41 19.24
N GLY A 21 -7.71 15.90 18.09
CA GLY A 21 -6.34 16.37 17.89
C GLY A 21 -6.12 17.83 18.31
N ILE A 22 -7.07 18.74 18.06
CA ILE A 22 -6.93 20.18 18.36
C ILE A 22 -6.59 20.48 19.84
N PRO A 23 -7.16 19.78 20.85
CA PRO A 23 -6.91 20.09 22.25
C PRO A 23 -5.43 20.08 22.67
N ILE A 24 -4.54 19.36 21.96
CA ILE A 24 -3.10 19.40 22.25
C ILE A 24 -2.53 20.82 22.14
N PHE A 25 -3.08 21.63 21.24
CA PHE A 25 -2.55 22.97 20.95
C PHE A 25 -2.87 24.00 22.05
N ALA A 26 -3.66 23.61 23.06
CA ALA A 26 -3.77 24.37 24.30
C ALA A 26 -2.53 24.24 25.19
N THR A 27 -1.73 23.18 25.00
CA THR A 27 -0.55 22.88 25.82
C THR A 27 0.78 23.06 25.07
N VAL A 28 0.78 22.85 23.75
CA VAL A 28 1.98 22.92 22.90
C VAL A 28 1.66 23.78 21.68
N SER A 29 2.57 24.67 21.28
CA SER A 29 2.33 25.47 20.07
C SER A 29 2.37 24.59 18.80
N PRO A 30 1.63 24.90 17.72
CA PRO A 30 1.69 24.12 16.48
C PRO A 30 3.10 24.03 15.88
N VAL A 31 3.92 25.06 16.05
CA VAL A 31 5.31 25.08 15.58
C VAL A 31 6.16 24.11 16.38
N GLU A 32 6.05 24.13 17.70
CA GLU A 32 6.76 23.21 18.59
C GLU A 32 6.28 21.75 18.40
N PHE A 33 4.99 21.55 18.17
CA PHE A 33 4.45 20.23 17.86
C PHE A 33 5.04 19.67 16.56
N LEU A 34 5.16 20.48 15.50
CA LEU A 34 5.66 20.03 14.20
C LEU A 34 7.19 19.94 14.08
N PHE A 35 7.90 20.90 14.70
CA PHE A 35 9.34 21.08 14.54
C PHE A 35 10.13 20.85 15.83
N GLY A 36 9.47 20.51 16.94
CA GLY A 36 10.14 20.13 18.18
C GLY A 36 10.91 18.83 17.99
N THR A 37 12.16 18.80 18.46
CA THR A 37 13.14 17.71 18.25
C THR A 37 12.97 16.54 19.21
N THR A 38 12.08 16.64 20.20
CA THR A 38 11.93 15.66 21.27
C THR A 38 10.50 15.16 21.39
N TRP A 39 10.31 13.87 21.14
CA TRP A 39 9.09 13.14 21.48
C TRP A 39 9.32 12.36 22.76
N ASN A 40 8.82 12.86 23.89
CA ASN A 40 8.87 12.20 25.18
C ASN A 40 7.60 12.48 26.01
N PRO A 41 6.46 11.87 25.66
CA PRO A 41 5.19 12.10 26.35
C PRO A 41 5.17 11.64 27.82
N THR A 42 5.97 10.61 28.15
CA THR A 42 6.03 9.99 29.49
C THR A 42 7.17 10.54 30.35
N GLY A 43 7.93 11.52 29.84
CA GLY A 43 9.01 12.16 30.58
C GLY A 43 8.53 13.00 31.76
N ALA A 44 9.44 13.31 32.69
CA ALA A 44 9.16 14.18 33.83
C ALA A 44 8.65 15.57 33.40
N ILE A 45 9.11 16.05 32.25
CA ILE A 45 8.52 17.17 31.51
C ILE A 45 8.05 16.58 30.17
N PRO A 46 6.73 16.41 29.99
CA PRO A 46 6.18 15.87 28.75
C PRO A 46 6.55 16.75 27.55
N ALA A 47 7.09 16.14 26.51
CA ALA A 47 7.44 16.81 25.26
C ALA A 47 6.77 16.12 24.06
N TYR A 48 6.15 16.90 23.18
CA TYR A 48 5.32 16.41 22.08
C TYR A 48 5.84 16.86 20.70
N GLY A 49 7.16 17.04 20.56
CA GLY A 49 7.79 17.40 19.29
C GLY A 49 7.79 16.22 18.32
N THR A 50 7.07 16.35 17.21
CA THR A 50 6.88 15.27 16.21
C THR A 50 7.97 15.23 15.14
N LEU A 51 8.96 16.12 15.18
CA LEU A 51 10.03 16.21 14.18
C LEU A 51 10.75 14.87 13.95
N PRO A 52 11.18 14.13 14.99
CA PRO A 52 11.83 12.83 14.80
C PRO A 52 10.93 11.81 14.09
N LEU A 53 9.61 11.89 14.32
CA LEU A 53 8.64 10.91 13.82
C LEU A 53 8.38 11.07 12.33
N TRP A 54 8.15 12.30 11.87
CA TRP A 54 7.89 12.54 10.45
C TRP A 54 9.19 12.51 9.64
N ILE A 55 10.33 12.93 10.20
CA ILE A 55 11.65 12.70 9.59
C ILE A 55 11.88 11.20 9.40
N GLY A 56 11.68 10.38 10.43
CA GLY A 56 11.79 8.93 10.32
C GLY A 56 10.89 8.34 9.23
N THR A 57 9.64 8.79 9.18
CA THR A 57 8.67 8.36 8.14
C THR A 57 9.13 8.71 6.73
N VAL A 58 9.62 9.94 6.53
CA VAL A 58 10.13 10.41 5.22
C VAL A 58 11.37 9.63 4.81
N LEU A 59 12.33 9.44 5.72
CA LEU A 59 13.59 8.76 5.42
C LEU A 59 13.37 7.31 4.99
N VAL A 60 12.55 6.56 5.75
CA VAL A 60 12.22 5.18 5.40
C VAL A 60 11.49 5.10 4.07
N THR A 61 10.56 6.02 3.81
CA THR A 61 9.82 6.10 2.54
C THR A 61 10.74 6.38 1.36
N ILE A 62 11.66 7.34 1.49
CA ILE A 62 12.64 7.66 0.44
C ILE A 62 13.52 6.44 0.16
N GLY A 63 14.07 5.80 1.21
CA GLY A 63 14.89 4.60 1.05
C GLY A 63 14.11 3.45 0.39
N ALA A 64 12.84 3.27 0.73
CA ALA A 64 11.96 2.28 0.11
C ALA A 64 11.77 2.56 -1.40
N MET A 65 11.55 3.82 -1.78
CA MET A 65 11.36 4.20 -3.18
C MET A 65 12.64 4.11 -4.01
N VAL A 66 13.81 4.35 -3.42
CA VAL A 66 15.11 4.13 -4.09
C VAL A 66 15.25 2.67 -4.55
N ILE A 67 14.68 1.72 -3.82
CA ILE A 67 14.69 0.30 -4.15
C ILE A 67 13.51 -0.06 -5.07
N ALA A 68 12.29 0.31 -4.68
CA ALA A 68 11.06 -0.16 -5.31
C ALA A 68 10.79 0.50 -6.66
N ALA A 69 11.11 1.79 -6.85
CA ALA A 69 10.86 2.48 -8.11
C ALA A 69 11.63 1.86 -9.29
N PRO A 70 12.97 1.71 -9.25
CA PRO A 70 13.70 1.15 -10.38
C PRO A 70 13.36 -0.31 -10.62
N LEU A 71 13.26 -1.13 -9.57
CA LEU A 71 12.90 -2.55 -9.70
C LEU A 71 11.48 -2.72 -10.22
N GLY A 72 10.52 -1.95 -9.70
CA GLY A 72 9.13 -2.03 -10.08
C GLY A 72 8.89 -1.62 -11.54
N ILE A 73 9.49 -0.50 -11.97
CA ILE A 73 9.40 -0.04 -13.36
C ILE A 73 10.10 -1.03 -14.31
N ALA A 74 11.26 -1.57 -13.93
CA ALA A 74 11.96 -2.57 -14.72
C ALA A 74 11.12 -3.83 -14.92
N CYS A 75 10.50 -4.34 -13.86
CA CYS A 75 9.60 -5.49 -13.92
C CYS A 75 8.37 -5.18 -14.79
N ALA A 76 7.76 -4.00 -14.65
CA ALA A 76 6.64 -3.58 -15.47
C ALA A 76 6.99 -3.54 -16.97
N ILE A 77 8.17 -3.01 -17.33
CA ILE A 77 8.65 -3.00 -18.71
C ILE A 77 8.79 -4.42 -19.26
N VAL A 78 9.37 -5.35 -18.50
CA VAL A 78 9.50 -6.74 -18.96
C VAL A 78 8.14 -7.38 -19.14
N ILE A 79 7.22 -7.24 -18.17
CA ILE A 79 5.90 -7.86 -18.23
C ILE A 79 5.09 -7.29 -19.41
N ALA A 80 5.16 -5.98 -19.65
CA ALA A 80 4.44 -5.35 -20.74
C ALA A 80 5.04 -5.72 -22.12
N GLU A 81 6.35 -5.52 -22.31
CA GLU A 81 6.98 -5.45 -23.64
C GLU A 81 7.86 -6.66 -24.00
N LEU A 82 8.44 -7.37 -23.02
CA LEU A 82 9.44 -8.42 -23.28
C LEU A 82 8.95 -9.84 -22.95
N ALA A 83 7.95 -9.98 -22.08
CA ALA A 83 7.50 -11.26 -21.57
C ALA A 83 6.68 -12.03 -22.60
N SER A 84 7.08 -13.29 -22.83
CA SER A 84 6.27 -14.24 -23.59
C SER A 84 4.96 -14.58 -22.85
N PRO A 85 3.93 -15.11 -23.54
CA PRO A 85 2.65 -15.45 -22.88
C PRO A 85 2.80 -16.38 -21.68
N ARG A 86 3.73 -17.34 -21.73
CA ARG A 86 4.06 -18.24 -20.60
C ARG A 86 4.64 -17.48 -19.41
N LEU A 87 5.51 -16.52 -19.70
CA LEU A 87 6.20 -15.74 -18.70
C LEU A 87 5.22 -14.76 -18.01
N LYS A 88 4.31 -14.14 -18.77
CA LYS A 88 3.20 -13.34 -18.23
C LYS A 88 2.28 -14.16 -17.33
N ALA A 89 2.01 -15.42 -17.68
CA ALA A 89 1.17 -16.33 -16.89
C ALA A 89 1.77 -16.70 -15.51
N VAL A 90 3.08 -16.53 -15.32
CA VAL A 90 3.74 -16.74 -14.02
C VAL A 90 3.89 -15.43 -13.25
N PHE A 91 4.33 -14.36 -13.92
CA PHE A 91 4.63 -13.10 -13.24
C PHE A 91 3.41 -12.37 -12.72
N LYS A 92 2.31 -12.29 -13.48
CA LYS A 92 1.11 -11.57 -13.00
C LYS A 92 0.58 -12.19 -11.69
N PRO A 93 0.36 -13.51 -11.60
CA PRO A 93 -0.01 -14.13 -10.34
C PRO A 93 1.04 -13.96 -9.25
N ALA A 94 2.34 -14.00 -9.55
CA ALA A 94 3.39 -13.79 -8.55
C ALA A 94 3.36 -12.37 -7.95
N THR A 95 3.11 -11.35 -8.78
CA THR A 95 2.95 -9.97 -8.30
C THR A 95 1.66 -9.77 -7.52
N GLU A 96 0.57 -10.41 -7.93
CA GLU A 96 -0.69 -10.43 -7.17
C GLU A 96 -0.51 -11.14 -5.82
N LEU A 97 0.26 -12.23 -5.78
CA LEU A 97 0.59 -12.96 -4.57
C LEU A 97 1.42 -12.12 -3.61
N LEU A 98 2.44 -11.39 -4.09
CA LEU A 98 3.19 -10.42 -3.29
C LEU A 98 2.26 -9.36 -2.67
N ALA A 99 1.30 -8.84 -3.43
CA ALA A 99 0.32 -7.87 -2.93
C ALA A 99 -0.62 -8.47 -1.87
N GLY A 100 -0.85 -9.78 -1.93
CA GLY A 100 -1.72 -10.52 -1.01
C GLY A 100 -1.05 -10.93 0.30
N ILE A 101 0.27 -10.82 0.45
CA ILE A 101 0.93 -11.12 1.73
C ILE A 101 0.59 -10.03 2.76
N PRO A 102 0.04 -10.39 3.94
CA PRO A 102 -0.27 -9.41 4.98
C PRO A 102 0.96 -8.64 5.48
N SER A 103 0.79 -7.37 5.83
CA SER A 103 1.90 -6.51 6.24
C SER A 103 2.61 -6.98 7.51
N VAL A 104 1.87 -7.56 8.46
CA VAL A 104 2.47 -8.16 9.67
C VAL A 104 3.33 -9.38 9.34
N VAL A 105 3.04 -10.10 8.24
CA VAL A 105 3.87 -11.24 7.82
C VAL A 105 5.16 -10.75 7.18
N TYR A 106 5.11 -9.66 6.41
CA TYR A 106 6.32 -8.94 5.99
C TYR A 106 7.13 -8.45 7.21
N GLY A 107 6.47 -7.81 8.18
CA GLY A 107 7.10 -7.35 9.43
C GLY A 107 7.78 -8.48 10.20
N PHE A 108 7.10 -9.63 10.34
CA PHE A 108 7.63 -10.83 10.96
C PHE A 108 8.85 -11.38 10.22
N PHE A 109 8.78 -11.53 8.90
CA PHE A 109 9.93 -11.93 8.09
C PHE A 109 11.10 -10.95 8.24
N GLY A 110 10.81 -9.64 8.20
CA GLY A 110 11.82 -8.61 8.37
C GLY A 110 12.49 -8.66 9.74
N LEU A 111 11.72 -8.85 10.81
CA LEU A 111 12.20 -8.91 12.19
C LEU A 111 13.06 -10.16 12.49
N ILE A 112 12.88 -11.26 11.77
CA ILE A 112 13.67 -12.49 12.04
C ILE A 112 14.80 -12.67 11.04
N VAL A 113 14.59 -12.32 9.77
CA VAL A 113 15.58 -12.58 8.72
C VAL A 113 16.40 -11.33 8.42
N LEU A 114 15.73 -10.21 8.18
CA LEU A 114 16.41 -9.01 7.68
C LEU A 114 17.18 -8.28 8.79
N THR A 115 16.55 -8.07 9.95
CA THR A 115 17.22 -7.45 11.10
C THR A 115 18.34 -8.36 11.59
N ASP A 116 18.15 -9.67 11.68
CA ASP A 116 19.21 -10.62 12.05
C ASP A 116 20.39 -10.57 11.07
N PHE A 117 20.10 -10.56 9.75
CA PHE A 117 21.11 -10.36 8.73
C PHE A 117 21.88 -9.04 8.94
N ILE A 118 21.19 -7.94 9.23
CA ILE A 118 21.85 -6.65 9.48
C ILE A 118 22.67 -6.70 10.78
N ARG A 119 22.12 -7.28 11.84
CA ARG A 119 22.75 -7.46 13.15
C ARG A 119 24.10 -8.16 13.01
N VAL A 120 24.12 -9.29 12.28
CA VAL A 120 25.30 -10.14 12.10
C VAL A 120 26.32 -9.52 11.14
N ASN A 121 25.88 -8.94 10.01
CA ASN A 121 26.81 -8.46 8.98
C ASN A 121 27.37 -7.06 9.25
N PHE A 122 26.62 -6.21 9.97
CA PHE A 122 27.04 -4.85 10.30
C PHE A 122 27.44 -4.68 11.77
N ASP A 123 27.45 -5.77 12.56
CA ASP A 123 27.84 -5.79 13.98
C ASP A 123 27.12 -4.72 14.81
N ILE A 124 25.80 -4.66 14.67
CA ILE A 124 24.94 -3.75 15.44
C ILE A 124 24.04 -4.53 16.41
N PRO A 125 23.61 -3.96 17.55
CA PRO A 125 22.99 -4.75 18.63
C PRO A 125 21.67 -5.45 18.27
N THR A 126 20.74 -4.76 17.61
CA THR A 126 19.39 -5.28 17.34
C THR A 126 19.16 -5.61 15.86
N GLY A 127 19.87 -4.96 14.94
CA GLY A 127 19.57 -5.05 13.51
C GLY A 127 18.36 -4.21 13.07
N GLU A 128 17.62 -3.66 14.03
CA GLU A 128 16.42 -2.86 13.81
C GLU A 128 16.81 -1.43 13.43
N THR A 129 16.61 -1.09 12.17
CA THR A 129 17.18 0.12 11.56
C THR A 129 16.22 0.72 10.55
N TRP A 130 16.44 1.99 10.20
CA TRP A 130 15.69 2.60 9.10
C TRP A 130 15.89 1.84 7.76
N LEU A 131 16.98 1.06 7.60
CA LEU A 131 17.37 0.36 6.36
C LEU A 131 16.57 -0.92 6.25
N ALA A 132 16.43 -1.64 7.36
CA ALA A 132 15.51 -2.76 7.48
C ALA A 132 14.09 -2.31 7.08
N GLY A 133 13.65 -1.18 7.62
CA GLY A 133 12.38 -0.54 7.25
C GLY A 133 12.27 -0.23 5.76
N SER A 134 13.26 0.44 5.17
CA SER A 134 13.26 0.81 3.75
C SER A 134 13.25 -0.40 2.81
N VAL A 135 14.05 -1.43 3.08
CA VAL A 135 14.08 -2.65 2.26
C VAL A 135 12.72 -3.35 2.33
N LEU A 136 12.17 -3.50 3.53
CA LEU A 136 10.89 -4.19 3.71
C LEU A 136 9.73 -3.44 3.05
N LEU A 137 9.61 -2.12 3.29
CA LEU A 137 8.61 -1.29 2.64
C LEU A 137 8.81 -1.23 1.13
N GLY A 138 10.06 -1.26 0.66
CA GLY A 138 10.38 -1.32 -0.75
C GLY A 138 9.78 -2.57 -1.39
N ILE A 139 9.98 -3.73 -0.78
CA ILE A 139 9.38 -5.00 -1.23
C ILE A 139 7.86 -4.91 -1.25
N MET A 140 7.24 -4.29 -0.25
CA MET A 140 5.78 -4.14 -0.15
C MET A 140 5.20 -3.14 -1.16
N ALA A 141 5.98 -2.14 -1.59
CA ALA A 141 5.57 -1.17 -2.60
C ALA A 141 5.71 -1.72 -4.03
N LEU A 142 6.57 -2.73 -4.25
CA LEU A 142 6.80 -3.32 -5.57
C LEU A 142 5.52 -3.74 -6.29
N PRO A 143 4.57 -4.50 -5.71
CA PRO A 143 3.41 -4.98 -6.45
C PRO A 143 2.54 -3.85 -6.99
N THR A 144 2.39 -2.78 -6.21
CA THR A 144 1.65 -1.59 -6.62
C THR A 144 2.34 -0.87 -7.78
N ILE A 145 3.66 -0.67 -7.68
CA ILE A 145 4.44 -0.02 -8.73
C ILE A 145 4.44 -0.86 -10.01
N ILE A 146 4.63 -2.18 -9.90
CA ILE A 146 4.69 -3.11 -11.03
C ILE A 146 3.34 -3.14 -11.76
N SER A 147 2.24 -3.40 -11.04
CA SER A 147 0.92 -3.58 -11.66
C SER A 147 0.46 -2.30 -12.36
N VAL A 148 0.52 -1.16 -11.68
CA VAL A 148 0.03 0.11 -12.23
C VAL A 148 0.93 0.61 -13.36
N SER A 149 2.25 0.42 -13.26
CA SER A 149 3.16 0.76 -14.36
C SER A 149 2.98 -0.17 -15.57
N GLU A 150 2.69 -1.45 -15.36
CA GLU A 150 2.45 -2.40 -16.45
C GLU A 150 1.19 -2.06 -17.23
N ASP A 151 0.11 -1.73 -16.53
CA ASP A 151 -1.14 -1.26 -17.14
C ASP A 151 -0.91 0.01 -17.97
N ALA A 152 -0.13 0.96 -17.42
CA ALA A 152 0.22 2.20 -18.10
C ALA A 152 1.04 1.97 -19.39
N ILE A 153 2.01 1.07 -19.35
CA ILE A 153 2.86 0.74 -20.50
C ILE A 153 2.05 -0.04 -21.55
N SER A 154 1.24 -1.00 -21.10
CA SER A 154 0.38 -1.81 -21.98
C SER A 154 -0.71 -0.98 -22.67
N ALA A 155 -1.17 0.11 -22.04
CA ALA A 155 -2.15 1.03 -22.62
C ALA A 155 -1.61 1.91 -23.75
N VAL A 156 -0.28 1.99 -23.92
CA VAL A 156 0.32 2.75 -25.03
C VAL A 156 -0.15 2.14 -26.37
N PRO A 157 -0.64 2.94 -27.34
CA PRO A 157 -1.10 2.44 -28.65
C PRO A 157 -0.03 1.65 -29.41
N LYS A 158 -0.44 0.61 -30.15
CA LYS A 158 0.49 -0.29 -30.88
C LYS A 158 1.21 0.43 -32.02
N GLU A 159 0.56 1.43 -32.59
CA GLU A 159 1.03 2.24 -33.71
C GLU A 159 2.34 2.97 -33.36
N TYR A 160 2.53 3.37 -32.10
CA TYR A 160 3.79 3.98 -31.65
C TYR A 160 4.96 3.00 -31.70
N ARG A 161 4.72 1.72 -31.41
CA ARG A 161 5.74 0.66 -31.45
C ARG A 161 6.10 0.34 -32.89
N GLU A 162 5.09 0.11 -33.71
CA GLU A 162 5.25 -0.22 -35.13
C GLU A 162 5.90 0.93 -35.90
N GLY A 163 5.50 2.18 -35.65
CA GLY A 163 6.11 3.36 -36.25
C GLY A 163 7.57 3.55 -35.85
N SER A 164 7.91 3.34 -34.57
CA SER A 164 9.30 3.42 -34.11
C SER A 164 10.18 2.34 -34.74
N LEU A 165 9.71 1.09 -34.80
CA LEU A 165 10.44 -0.02 -35.41
C LEU A 165 10.59 0.15 -36.93
N ALA A 166 9.58 0.71 -37.61
CA ALA A 166 9.63 1.02 -39.04
C ALA A 166 10.71 2.06 -39.39
N LEU A 167 11.05 2.95 -38.45
CA LEU A 167 12.17 3.90 -38.58
C LEU A 167 13.55 3.25 -38.35
N GLY A 168 13.63 1.93 -38.20
CA GLY A 168 14.88 1.19 -38.04
C GLY A 168 15.47 1.20 -36.62
N THR A 169 14.68 1.61 -35.63
CA THR A 169 15.13 1.63 -34.22
C THR A 169 15.14 0.22 -33.60
N THR A 170 16.00 0.02 -32.60
CA THR A 170 16.04 -1.24 -31.84
C THR A 170 14.87 -1.34 -30.87
N ARG A 171 14.52 -2.55 -30.41
CA ARG A 171 13.44 -2.73 -29.41
C ARG A 171 13.70 -1.95 -28.13
N TRP A 172 14.96 -1.88 -27.69
CA TRP A 172 15.32 -1.06 -26.52
C TRP A 172 15.12 0.44 -26.79
N GLN A 173 15.46 0.94 -27.97
CA GLN A 173 15.22 2.34 -28.33
C GLN A 173 13.73 2.64 -28.38
N THR A 174 12.92 1.75 -28.97
CA THR A 174 11.45 1.88 -28.94
C THR A 174 10.93 1.94 -27.50
N ILE A 175 11.36 1.03 -26.63
CA ILE A 175 10.94 1.01 -25.22
C ILE A 175 11.36 2.29 -24.49
N SER A 176 12.64 2.63 -24.54
CA SER A 176 13.23 3.73 -23.73
C SER A 176 12.91 5.13 -24.24
N GLN A 177 12.72 5.30 -25.56
CA GLN A 177 12.55 6.62 -26.18
C GLN A 177 11.11 6.90 -26.62
N VAL A 178 10.27 5.88 -26.80
CA VAL A 178 8.89 6.06 -27.27
C VAL A 178 7.90 5.56 -26.21
N ILE A 179 7.99 4.29 -25.81
CA ILE A 179 6.96 3.67 -24.97
C ILE A 179 7.00 4.22 -23.54
N VAL A 180 8.15 4.15 -22.86
CA VAL A 180 8.30 4.62 -21.48
C VAL A 180 7.97 6.12 -21.36
N PRO A 181 8.48 7.02 -22.25
CA PRO A 181 8.07 8.43 -22.25
C PRO A 181 6.57 8.65 -22.45
N SER A 182 5.91 7.84 -23.28
CA SER A 182 4.46 7.92 -23.49
C SER A 182 3.67 7.47 -22.26
N ALA A 183 4.17 6.48 -21.53
CA ALA A 183 3.56 5.95 -20.31
C ALA A 183 3.90 6.73 -19.03
N LEU A 184 4.67 7.84 -19.11
CA LEU A 184 5.16 8.56 -17.93
C LEU A 184 4.07 9.03 -16.98
N SER A 185 2.89 9.41 -17.48
CA SER A 185 1.77 9.79 -16.61
C SER A 185 1.37 8.61 -15.72
N GLY A 186 1.13 7.44 -16.29
CA GLY A 186 0.75 6.26 -15.52
C GLY A 186 1.88 5.73 -14.63
N ILE A 187 3.14 5.76 -15.08
CA ILE A 187 4.30 5.40 -14.24
C ILE A 187 4.43 6.35 -13.04
N THR A 188 4.23 7.66 -13.25
CA THR A 188 4.26 8.64 -12.17
C THR A 188 3.13 8.38 -11.17
N ALA A 189 1.92 8.04 -11.65
CA ALA A 189 0.81 7.64 -10.79
C ALA A 189 1.18 6.40 -9.95
N ALA A 190 1.79 5.39 -10.56
CA ALA A 190 2.23 4.17 -9.89
C ALA A 190 3.23 4.45 -8.76
N LEU A 191 4.21 5.35 -9.00
CA LEU A 191 5.18 5.76 -7.99
C LEU A 191 4.53 6.49 -6.82
N ILE A 192 3.58 7.40 -7.09
CA ILE A 192 2.91 8.15 -6.04
C ILE A 192 2.00 7.25 -5.20
N LEU A 193 1.31 6.28 -5.82
CA LEU A 193 0.58 5.24 -5.10
C LEU A 193 1.52 4.38 -4.23
N GLY A 194 2.72 4.07 -4.73
CA GLY A 194 3.77 3.38 -3.96
C GLY A 194 4.22 4.19 -2.73
N ILE A 195 4.45 5.50 -2.90
CA ILE A 195 4.79 6.42 -1.79
C ILE A 195 3.65 6.45 -0.76
N GLY A 196 2.40 6.63 -1.21
CA GLY A 196 1.24 6.67 -0.31
C GLY A 196 1.12 5.41 0.55
N ARG A 197 1.35 4.23 -0.05
CA ARG A 197 1.40 2.95 0.69
C ARG A 197 2.55 2.90 1.69
N ALA A 198 3.75 3.31 1.30
CA ALA A 198 4.92 3.27 2.18
C ALA A 198 4.77 4.21 3.39
N VAL A 199 4.26 5.44 3.18
CA VAL A 199 4.00 6.40 4.27
C VAL A 199 2.95 5.88 5.24
N GLY A 200 1.92 5.20 4.75
CA GLY A 200 0.81 4.68 5.54
C GLY A 200 1.06 3.30 6.17
N GLU A 201 2.19 2.65 5.89
CA GLU A 201 2.46 1.31 6.38
C GLU A 201 2.80 1.33 7.87
N THR A 202 2.15 0.45 8.63
CA THR A 202 2.17 0.48 10.09
C THR A 202 2.87 -0.73 10.67
N MET A 203 2.39 -1.94 10.38
CA MET A 203 2.85 -3.15 11.08
C MET A 203 4.27 -3.56 10.68
N ALA A 204 4.58 -3.48 9.38
CA ALA A 204 5.90 -3.83 8.90
C ALA A 204 6.97 -2.92 9.50
N VAL A 205 6.72 -1.61 9.53
CA VAL A 205 7.65 -0.61 10.06
C VAL A 205 7.82 -0.76 11.57
N LEU A 206 6.70 -0.88 12.28
CA LEU A 206 6.65 -1.06 13.72
C LEU A 206 7.52 -2.23 14.21
N MET A 207 7.67 -3.29 13.40
CA MET A 207 8.44 -4.46 13.79
C MET A 207 9.94 -4.37 13.49
N VAL A 208 10.40 -3.48 12.61
CA VAL A 208 11.79 -3.57 12.09
C VAL A 208 12.63 -2.30 12.25
N THR A 209 12.04 -1.16 12.62
CA THR A 209 12.79 0.12 12.63
C THR A 209 13.38 0.52 13.97
N GLY A 210 13.19 -0.24 15.05
CA GLY A 210 13.76 0.05 16.36
C GLY A 210 12.92 0.98 17.24
N ASN A 211 11.96 1.69 16.64
CA ASN A 211 10.99 2.57 17.31
C ASN A 211 11.60 3.61 18.26
N ALA A 212 12.85 4.01 18.03
CA ALA A 212 13.50 5.07 18.80
C ALA A 212 13.14 6.45 18.23
N ALA A 213 12.55 7.33 19.04
CA ALA A 213 12.14 8.66 18.62
C ALA A 213 13.33 9.65 18.60
N ILE A 214 14.34 9.31 17.81
CA ILE A 214 15.57 10.08 17.61
C ILE A 214 15.71 10.49 16.14
N ILE A 215 16.38 11.62 15.90
CA ILE A 215 16.82 12.00 14.55
C ILE A 215 18.20 11.37 14.36
N PRO A 216 18.43 10.56 13.31
CA PRO A 216 19.75 10.00 13.04
C PRO A 216 20.80 11.11 12.93
N ASP A 217 21.95 10.90 13.56
CA ASP A 217 23.11 11.79 13.43
C ASP A 217 24.34 10.97 13.02
N PRO A 218 24.92 11.23 11.83
CA PRO A 218 24.40 12.10 10.77
C PRO A 218 23.07 11.57 10.19
N ILE A 219 22.27 12.45 9.58
CA ILE A 219 20.91 12.12 9.06
C ILE A 219 20.89 10.94 8.08
N TYR A 220 22.04 10.65 7.49
CA TYR A 220 22.23 9.58 6.52
C TYR A 220 22.70 8.26 7.12
N ASN A 221 22.82 8.17 8.45
CA ASN A 221 23.23 6.95 9.13
C ASN A 221 22.16 5.88 8.94
N VAL A 222 22.39 5.00 7.95
CA VAL A 222 21.42 3.99 7.58
C VAL A 222 21.23 2.87 8.60
N LEU A 223 22.07 2.85 9.63
CA LEU A 223 22.02 1.82 10.67
C LEU A 223 21.40 2.36 11.96
N SER A 224 20.95 3.63 11.96
CA SER A 224 20.23 4.19 13.10
C SER A 224 18.82 3.59 13.20
N PRO A 225 18.34 3.28 14.43
CA PRO A 225 16.93 3.08 14.66
C PRO A 225 16.19 4.40 14.47
N ILE A 226 14.92 4.31 14.09
CA ILE A 226 14.03 5.45 13.96
C ILE A 226 12.62 5.06 14.42
N ARG A 227 11.79 6.08 14.66
CA ARG A 227 10.36 5.93 14.89
C ARG A 227 9.58 6.64 13.80
N THR A 228 8.53 6.00 13.30
CA THR A 228 7.62 6.60 12.32
C THR A 228 6.34 7.11 12.99
N LEU A 229 5.60 7.95 12.27
CA LEU A 229 4.28 8.42 12.70
C LEU A 229 3.35 7.22 12.94
N THR A 230 3.31 6.28 11.99
CA THR A 230 2.48 5.06 12.09
C THR A 230 2.89 4.17 13.27
N GLY A 231 4.18 3.94 13.48
CA GLY A 231 4.69 3.16 14.61
C GLY A 231 4.38 3.80 15.96
N THR A 232 4.46 5.12 16.06
CA THR A 232 4.09 5.86 17.29
C THR A 232 2.63 5.65 17.64
N LEU A 233 1.73 5.78 16.66
CA LEU A 233 0.29 5.54 16.85
C LEU A 233 0.00 4.09 17.26
N GLY A 234 0.69 3.12 16.63
CA GLY A 234 0.52 1.69 16.92
C GLY A 234 0.96 1.29 18.33
N ILE A 235 2.04 1.87 18.84
CA ILE A 235 2.58 1.55 20.17
C ILE A 235 1.80 2.26 21.27
N GLU A 236 1.68 3.59 21.16
CA GLU A 236 1.34 4.40 22.33
C GLU A 236 -0.17 4.54 22.52
N MET A 237 -0.98 4.48 21.46
CA MET A 237 -2.42 4.74 21.59
C MET A 237 -3.10 3.78 22.58
N GLY A 238 -2.73 2.50 22.54
CA GLY A 238 -3.29 1.49 23.43
C GLY A 238 -2.86 1.62 24.90
N GLU A 239 -1.82 2.41 25.20
CA GLU A 239 -1.25 2.58 26.54
C GLU A 239 -1.63 3.92 27.19
N THR A 240 -2.17 4.85 26.41
CA THR A 240 -2.51 6.20 26.91
C THR A 240 -3.85 6.28 27.63
N ALA A 241 -3.88 7.10 28.69
CA ALA A 241 -5.14 7.47 29.35
C ALA A 241 -6.01 8.35 28.44
N ILE A 242 -7.28 7.98 28.30
CA ILE A 242 -8.26 8.69 27.46
C ILE A 242 -8.43 10.14 27.97
N GLY A 243 -8.38 11.11 27.05
CA GLY A 243 -8.50 12.54 27.37
C GLY A 243 -7.23 13.18 27.97
N SER A 244 -6.13 12.44 28.08
CA SER A 244 -4.84 13.00 28.46
C SER A 244 -4.23 13.87 27.34
N ALA A 245 -3.26 14.71 27.69
CA ALA A 245 -2.48 15.44 26.69
C ALA A 245 -1.79 14.48 25.70
N HIS A 246 -1.28 13.34 26.17
CA HIS A 246 -0.67 12.32 25.30
C HIS A 246 -1.69 11.71 24.33
N TYR A 247 -2.91 11.41 24.78
CA TYR A 247 -4.00 10.98 23.90
C TYR A 247 -4.26 12.01 22.79
N HIS A 248 -4.45 13.28 23.15
CA HIS A 248 -4.68 14.35 22.16
C HIS A 248 -3.48 14.56 21.22
N ALA A 249 -2.25 14.40 21.73
CA ALA A 249 -1.04 14.47 20.91
C ALA A 249 -1.00 13.36 19.86
N LEU A 250 -1.40 12.13 20.20
CA LEU A 250 -1.46 11.02 19.26
C LEU A 250 -2.54 11.25 18.18
N PHE A 251 -3.70 11.81 18.53
CA PHE A 251 -4.67 12.24 17.52
C PHE A 251 -4.11 13.37 16.63
N GLY A 252 -3.30 14.29 17.19
CA GLY A 252 -2.53 15.26 16.42
C GLY A 252 -1.52 14.62 15.46
N VAL A 253 -0.82 13.56 15.89
CA VAL A 253 0.09 12.76 15.04
C VAL A 253 -0.67 12.08 13.91
N ALA A 254 -1.87 11.54 14.19
CA ALA A 254 -2.74 10.94 13.18
C ALA A 254 -3.25 11.97 12.17
N LEU A 255 -3.60 13.17 12.63
CA LEU A 255 -3.96 14.28 11.76
C LEU A 255 -2.78 14.70 10.87
N LEU A 256 -1.56 14.82 11.43
CA LEU A 256 -0.34 15.11 10.67
C LEU A 256 -0.09 14.05 9.60
N LEU A 257 -0.15 12.76 9.96
CA LEU A 257 0.01 11.64 9.03
C LEU A 257 -1.01 11.74 7.89
N LEU A 258 -2.29 11.98 8.21
CA LEU A 258 -3.36 12.11 7.23
C LEU A 258 -3.14 13.31 6.30
N LEU A 259 -2.65 14.44 6.81
CA LEU A 259 -2.31 15.62 6.01
C LEU A 259 -1.14 15.34 5.05
N ILE A 260 -0.12 14.61 5.51
CA ILE A 260 1.00 14.19 4.66
C ILE A 260 0.49 13.27 3.55
N THR A 261 -0.32 12.27 3.86
CA THR A 261 -0.86 11.36 2.83
C THR A 261 -1.81 12.07 1.87
N LEU A 262 -2.63 12.99 2.37
CA LEU A 262 -3.50 13.84 1.55
C LEU A 262 -2.67 14.69 0.59
N ALA A 263 -1.60 15.33 1.07
CA ALA A 263 -0.72 16.14 0.25
C ALA A 263 -0.06 15.32 -0.86
N VAL A 264 0.42 14.12 -0.55
CA VAL A 264 0.98 13.18 -1.53
C VAL A 264 -0.06 12.82 -2.59
N ASN A 265 -1.27 12.42 -2.19
CA ASN A 265 -2.33 12.04 -3.13
C ASN A 265 -2.83 13.20 -4.00
N LEU A 266 -3.01 14.39 -3.42
CA LEU A 266 -3.41 15.59 -4.16
C LEU A 266 -2.32 16.03 -5.14
N SER A 267 -1.05 15.95 -4.74
CA SER A 267 0.07 16.22 -5.64
C SER A 267 0.07 15.28 -6.84
N ALA A 268 -0.30 14.01 -6.64
CA ALA A 268 -0.50 13.04 -7.71
C ALA A 268 -1.50 13.55 -8.74
N THR A 269 -2.70 13.91 -8.29
CA THR A 269 -3.78 14.36 -9.17
C THR A 269 -3.38 15.60 -9.97
N VAL A 270 -2.72 16.56 -9.31
CA VAL A 270 -2.24 17.79 -9.97
C VAL A 270 -1.15 17.47 -11.00
N ILE A 271 -0.14 16.68 -10.65
CA ILE A 271 0.97 16.32 -11.55
C ILE A 271 0.43 15.55 -12.76
N LEU A 272 -0.45 14.58 -12.55
CA LEU A 272 -1.07 13.79 -13.62
C LEU A 272 -1.90 14.65 -14.57
N GLY A 273 -2.65 15.61 -14.04
CA GLY A 273 -3.40 16.58 -14.85
C GLY A 273 -2.49 17.40 -15.77
N HIS A 274 -1.32 17.83 -15.27
CA HIS A 274 -0.35 18.58 -16.07
C HIS A 274 0.33 17.72 -17.15
N ILE A 275 0.65 16.46 -16.85
CA ILE A 275 1.29 15.55 -17.82
C ILE A 275 0.31 15.23 -18.97
N HIS A 276 -0.94 14.91 -18.67
CA HIS A 276 -1.95 14.64 -19.71
C HIS A 276 -2.22 15.87 -20.60
N ALA A 277 -2.30 17.07 -20.03
CA ALA A 277 -2.49 18.30 -20.81
C ALA A 277 -1.35 18.58 -21.81
N LYS A 278 -0.13 18.13 -21.49
CA LYS A 278 1.05 18.26 -22.35
C LYS A 278 1.08 17.21 -23.46
N GLN A 279 0.53 16.02 -23.22
CA GLN A 279 0.48 14.92 -24.19
C GLN A 279 -0.65 15.08 -25.22
N THR A 280 -1.80 15.65 -24.84
CA THR A 280 -2.96 15.86 -25.75
C THR A 280 -2.87 17.15 -26.57
N GLY A 281 -1.80 17.93 -26.42
CA GLY A 281 -1.63 19.20 -27.15
C GLY A 281 -2.61 20.32 -26.74
N SER A 282 -3.40 20.12 -25.69
CA SER A 282 -4.41 21.10 -25.22
C SER A 282 -3.84 22.18 -24.29
N GLY A 283 -2.56 22.08 -23.89
CA GLY A 283 -1.89 23.13 -23.13
C GLY A 283 -1.53 24.34 -24.00
N LYS A 284 -1.66 25.57 -23.45
CA LYS A 284 -1.15 26.79 -24.10
C LYS A 284 0.28 26.55 -24.60
N GLY A 285 0.50 26.81 -25.89
CA GLY A 285 1.76 26.56 -26.58
C GLY A 285 2.97 27.11 -25.83
N PRO A 286 4.16 26.54 -26.08
CA PRO A 286 5.34 26.81 -25.27
C PRO A 286 5.65 28.31 -25.24
N GLY A 287 5.45 28.96 -24.09
CA GLY A 287 5.88 30.34 -23.89
C GLY A 287 7.39 30.47 -24.17
N ARG A 288 7.87 31.68 -24.54
CA ARG A 288 9.27 31.95 -24.93
C ARG A 288 10.32 31.29 -24.02
N LEU A 289 10.02 31.13 -22.72
CA LEU A 289 10.86 30.43 -21.75
C LEU A 289 11.02 28.93 -22.02
N SER A 290 9.95 28.25 -22.45
CA SER A 290 9.97 26.81 -22.76
C SER A 290 10.63 26.47 -24.11
N ALA A 291 10.63 27.39 -25.07
CA ALA A 291 11.46 27.30 -26.27
C ALA A 291 12.96 27.49 -25.96
N LEU A 292 13.28 28.36 -25.00
CA LEU A 292 14.64 28.51 -24.44
C LEU A 292 15.08 27.27 -23.63
N LEU A 293 14.19 26.70 -22.81
CA LEU A 293 14.45 25.48 -22.04
C LEU A 293 14.56 24.23 -22.93
N ALA A 294 13.89 24.17 -24.09
CA ALA A 294 14.05 23.09 -25.07
C ALA A 294 15.48 23.08 -25.66
N ARG A 295 16.11 24.24 -25.79
CA ARG A 295 17.51 24.37 -26.26
C ARG A 295 18.53 23.88 -25.23
N TYR A 296 18.17 23.93 -23.95
CA TYR A 296 18.99 23.45 -22.83
C TYR A 296 18.47 22.13 -22.25
N GLN A 297 17.51 21.46 -22.87
CA GLN A 297 16.78 20.34 -22.26
C GLN A 297 17.68 19.16 -21.92
N GLN A 298 18.75 18.94 -22.68
CA GLN A 298 19.78 17.94 -22.40
C GLN A 298 20.62 18.36 -21.18
N ASN A 299 21.05 19.62 -21.11
CA ASN A 299 21.80 20.18 -19.98
C ASN A 299 20.95 20.31 -18.71
N LEU A 300 19.63 20.52 -18.83
CA LEU A 300 18.68 20.56 -17.70
C LEU A 300 18.35 19.16 -17.18
N LYS A 301 18.27 18.15 -18.05
CA LYS A 301 18.18 16.75 -17.62
C LYS A 301 19.46 16.32 -16.91
N ILE A 302 20.62 16.73 -17.41
CA ILE A 302 21.93 16.51 -16.78
C ILE A 302 21.99 17.23 -15.43
N ALA A 303 21.57 18.50 -15.36
CA ALA A 303 21.53 19.25 -14.12
C ALA A 303 20.51 18.67 -13.12
N ALA A 304 19.36 18.18 -13.56
CA ALA A 304 18.36 17.56 -12.69
C ALA A 304 18.80 16.19 -12.19
N VAL A 305 19.39 15.35 -13.04
CA VAL A 305 19.96 14.05 -12.62
C VAL A 305 21.17 14.28 -11.72
N ALA A 306 22.06 15.22 -12.05
CA ALA A 306 23.16 15.62 -11.20
C ALA A 306 22.64 16.19 -9.87
N PHE A 307 21.61 17.04 -9.87
CA PHE A 307 21.01 17.62 -8.67
C PHE A 307 20.28 16.59 -7.82
N ILE A 308 19.58 15.61 -8.41
CA ILE A 308 18.99 14.48 -7.70
C ILE A 308 20.09 13.59 -7.13
N LEU A 309 21.15 13.31 -7.89
CA LEU A 309 22.31 12.57 -7.40
C LEU A 309 23.07 13.35 -6.31
N LEU A 310 23.08 14.69 -6.36
CA LEU A 310 23.71 15.57 -5.36
C LEU A 310 22.83 15.70 -4.10
N LEU A 311 21.50 15.68 -4.26
CA LEU A 311 20.54 15.56 -3.16
C LEU A 311 20.65 14.20 -2.48
N VAL A 312 20.67 13.11 -3.26
CA VAL A 312 20.91 11.75 -2.75
C VAL A 312 22.30 11.67 -2.10
N ALA A 313 23.32 12.30 -2.68
CA ALA A 313 24.66 12.39 -2.11
C ALA A 313 24.69 13.13 -0.76
N PHE A 314 23.92 14.22 -0.65
CA PHE A 314 23.80 15.03 0.56
C PHE A 314 23.16 14.24 1.72
N PHE A 315 22.30 13.27 1.41
CA PHE A 315 21.55 12.46 2.38
C PHE A 315 22.06 11.02 2.58
N VAL A 316 23.24 10.62 2.05
CA VAL A 316 23.70 9.22 2.19
C VAL A 316 25.16 9.06 2.70
N SER A 317 26.13 9.76 2.10
CA SER A 317 27.54 9.91 2.50
C SER A 317 28.39 10.26 1.26
N PRO A 318 29.58 10.88 1.39
CA PRO A 318 30.44 11.20 0.25
C PRO A 318 30.89 9.98 -0.57
N LEU A 319 31.02 8.80 0.07
CA LEU A 319 31.44 7.57 -0.58
C LEU A 319 30.31 6.93 -1.39
N VAL A 320 29.09 6.91 -0.86
CA VAL A 320 27.91 6.42 -1.59
C VAL A 320 27.51 7.39 -2.69
N ALA A 321 27.63 8.70 -2.44
CA ALA A 321 27.53 9.75 -3.45
C ALA A 321 28.47 9.52 -4.64
N LEU A 322 29.74 9.19 -4.36
CA LEU A 322 30.73 8.88 -5.38
C LEU A 322 30.33 7.63 -6.17
N VAL A 323 29.85 6.57 -5.50
CA VAL A 323 29.38 5.35 -6.17
C VAL A 323 28.17 5.64 -7.06
N PHE A 324 27.15 6.38 -6.58
CA PHE A 324 25.99 6.76 -7.38
C PHE A 324 26.35 7.73 -8.52
N ALA A 325 27.30 8.64 -8.31
CA ALA A 325 27.83 9.53 -9.34
C ALA A 325 28.62 8.75 -10.39
N LEU A 326 29.40 7.74 -10.00
CA LEU A 326 30.11 6.84 -10.90
C LEU A 326 29.15 5.94 -11.66
N ILE A 327 28.10 5.42 -11.02
CA ILE A 327 27.02 4.67 -11.68
C ILE A 327 26.26 5.58 -12.64
N GLY A 328 25.91 6.80 -12.26
CA GLY A 328 25.25 7.79 -13.11
C GLY A 328 26.12 8.20 -14.30
N ALA A 329 27.42 8.42 -14.07
CA ALA A 329 28.40 8.71 -15.12
C ALA A 329 28.63 7.51 -16.03
N ALA A 330 28.65 6.28 -15.50
CA ALA A 330 28.72 5.05 -16.28
C ALA A 330 27.46 4.85 -17.12
N LEU A 331 26.27 5.01 -16.54
CA LEU A 331 24.98 4.97 -17.23
C LEU A 331 24.84 6.08 -18.29
N TRP A 332 25.60 7.17 -18.18
CA TRP A 332 25.63 8.25 -19.16
C TRP A 332 26.69 8.03 -20.27
N TYR A 333 27.89 7.57 -19.90
CA TYR A 333 29.03 7.42 -20.80
C TYR A 333 28.96 6.13 -21.63
N ILE A 334 28.48 5.04 -21.04
CA ILE A 334 28.44 3.71 -21.67
C ILE A 334 27.42 3.65 -22.84
N PRO A 335 26.20 4.20 -22.75
CA PRO A 335 25.24 4.16 -23.86
C PRO A 335 25.51 5.16 -24.99
N SER A 336 26.50 6.02 -24.89
CA SER A 336 26.88 6.91 -26.01
C SER A 336 27.98 6.31 -26.89
N HIS A 337 28.72 5.31 -26.40
CA HIS A 337 29.88 4.73 -27.08
C HIS A 337 29.71 3.26 -27.51
N ILE A 338 28.62 2.60 -27.08
CA ILE A 338 28.34 1.19 -27.42
C ILE A 338 27.36 1.11 -28.59
N GLN A 339 27.54 0.14 -29.49
CA GLN A 339 26.58 -0.13 -30.57
C GLN A 339 25.16 -0.41 -30.03
N PRO A 340 24.08 0.07 -30.68
CA PRO A 340 22.70 -0.08 -30.19
C PRO A 340 22.26 -1.53 -29.90
N ARG A 341 22.85 -2.51 -30.60
CA ARG A 341 22.59 -3.95 -30.36
C ARG A 341 23.13 -4.43 -29.01
N HIS A 342 24.35 -4.03 -28.64
CA HIS A 342 24.94 -4.41 -27.36
C HIS A 342 24.24 -3.70 -26.19
N GLN A 343 23.83 -2.44 -26.39
CA GLN A 343 23.01 -1.73 -25.41
C GLN A 343 21.69 -2.44 -25.13
N GLN A 344 21.04 -2.95 -26.18
CA GLN A 344 19.80 -3.73 -26.03
C GLN A 344 20.03 -4.98 -25.18
N ASN A 345 21.10 -5.73 -25.43
CA ASN A 345 21.40 -6.95 -24.67
C ASN A 345 21.70 -6.65 -23.19
N ILE A 346 22.48 -5.61 -22.91
CA ILE A 346 22.79 -5.18 -21.53
C ILE A 346 21.50 -4.74 -20.83
N ALA A 347 20.70 -3.88 -21.46
CA ALA A 347 19.44 -3.39 -20.91
C ALA A 347 18.47 -4.54 -20.62
N PHE A 348 18.29 -5.47 -21.56
CA PHE A 348 17.41 -6.63 -21.36
C PHE A 348 17.93 -7.54 -20.24
N SER A 349 19.24 -7.74 -20.14
CA SER A 349 19.83 -8.52 -19.05
C SER A 349 19.54 -7.89 -17.69
N LEU A 350 19.74 -6.57 -17.53
CA LEU A 350 19.42 -5.85 -16.30
C LEU A 350 17.93 -5.93 -15.95
N LEU A 351 17.06 -5.81 -16.96
CA LEU A 351 15.61 -5.93 -16.78
C LEU A 351 15.19 -7.34 -16.31
N TYR A 352 15.79 -8.41 -16.87
CA TYR A 352 15.55 -9.78 -16.42
C TYR A 352 16.11 -10.05 -15.03
N VAL A 353 17.26 -9.48 -14.68
CA VAL A 353 17.82 -9.55 -13.32
C VAL A 353 16.88 -8.89 -12.31
N ALA A 354 16.32 -7.71 -12.62
CA ALA A 354 15.38 -7.03 -11.73
C ALA A 354 14.17 -7.93 -11.40
N ILE A 355 13.60 -8.59 -12.41
CA ILE A 355 12.53 -9.56 -12.21
C ILE A 355 12.97 -10.76 -11.38
N ALA A 356 14.16 -11.31 -11.67
CA ALA A 356 14.68 -12.45 -10.93
C ALA A 356 14.86 -12.10 -9.44
N VAL A 357 15.30 -10.88 -9.13
CA VAL A 357 15.40 -10.37 -7.75
C VAL A 357 14.03 -10.32 -7.07
N VAL A 358 13.00 -9.78 -7.75
CA VAL A 358 11.64 -9.70 -7.19
C VAL A 358 11.06 -11.10 -6.93
N LEU A 359 11.22 -12.03 -7.89
CA LEU A 359 10.77 -13.41 -7.70
C LEU A 359 11.57 -14.15 -6.62
N ALA A 360 12.89 -13.92 -6.54
CA ALA A 360 13.72 -14.52 -5.51
C ALA A 360 13.30 -14.01 -4.12
N ALA A 361 13.04 -12.71 -3.96
CA ALA A 361 12.55 -12.16 -2.71
C ALA A 361 11.22 -12.82 -2.29
N LEU A 362 10.27 -12.96 -3.21
CA LEU A 362 9.01 -13.68 -2.96
C LEU A 362 9.26 -15.14 -2.54
N ALA A 363 10.09 -15.85 -3.29
CA ALA A 363 10.39 -17.26 -3.03
C ALA A 363 11.11 -17.46 -1.69
N ILE A 364 12.02 -16.56 -1.31
CA ILE A 364 12.70 -16.58 -0.02
C ILE A 364 11.73 -16.34 1.11
N ILE A 365 10.88 -15.30 1.02
CA ILE A 365 9.89 -14.98 2.06
C ILE A 365 8.94 -16.15 2.29
N LEU A 366 8.31 -16.66 1.21
CA LEU A 366 7.37 -17.76 1.31
C LEU A 366 8.06 -19.07 1.72
N GLY A 367 9.19 -19.39 1.11
CA GLY A 367 9.96 -20.60 1.41
C GLY A 367 10.38 -20.65 2.87
N TYR A 368 10.89 -19.54 3.41
CA TYR A 368 11.31 -19.47 4.80
C TYR A 368 10.14 -19.65 5.78
N ILE A 369 8.98 -19.03 5.51
CA ILE A 369 7.79 -19.19 6.36
C ILE A 369 7.23 -20.61 6.26
N VAL A 370 7.22 -21.22 5.08
CA VAL A 370 6.74 -22.59 4.89
C VAL A 370 7.66 -23.59 5.60
N ILE A 371 8.98 -23.49 5.41
CA ILE A 371 9.95 -24.43 5.99
C ILE A 371 9.90 -24.40 7.52
N ASN A 372 9.87 -23.21 8.13
CA ASN A 372 9.87 -23.07 9.59
C ASN A 372 8.46 -23.21 10.20
N GLY A 373 7.40 -22.93 9.42
CA GLY A 373 6.02 -23.01 9.89
C GLY A 373 5.42 -24.41 9.83
N LEU A 374 5.79 -25.23 8.82
CA LEU A 374 5.24 -26.59 8.65
C LEU A 374 5.39 -27.48 9.89
N PRO A 375 6.55 -27.51 10.60
CA PRO A 375 6.71 -28.30 11.81
C PRO A 375 5.74 -27.92 12.94
N ALA A 376 5.28 -26.67 12.97
CA ALA A 376 4.33 -26.19 13.97
C ALA A 376 2.88 -26.62 13.69
N ILE A 377 2.56 -26.96 12.43
CA ILE A 377 1.19 -27.30 12.02
C ILE A 377 0.86 -28.72 12.44
N ASN A 378 0.00 -28.84 13.45
CA ASN A 378 -0.65 -30.08 13.84
C ASN A 378 -2.13 -29.81 14.20
N TRP A 379 -2.90 -30.89 14.37
CA TRP A 379 -4.34 -30.76 14.67
C TRP A 379 -4.59 -29.98 15.96
N GLU A 380 -3.79 -30.22 17.01
CA GLU A 380 -3.90 -29.51 18.28
C GLU A 380 -3.67 -28.01 18.10
N PHE A 381 -2.66 -27.61 17.32
CA PHE A 381 -2.35 -26.22 17.02
C PHE A 381 -3.49 -25.51 16.29
N LEU A 382 -4.20 -26.20 15.38
CA LEU A 382 -5.29 -25.60 14.62
C LEU A 382 -6.61 -25.54 15.38
N THR A 383 -6.89 -26.48 16.28
CA THR A 383 -8.22 -26.62 16.91
C THR A 383 -8.28 -26.20 18.39
N THR A 384 -7.13 -26.04 19.06
CA THR A 384 -7.12 -25.65 20.48
C THR A 384 -6.90 -24.16 20.68
N ALA A 385 -7.23 -23.67 21.88
CA ALA A 385 -6.97 -22.31 22.29
C ALA A 385 -5.51 -22.11 22.75
N PRO A 386 -4.99 -20.87 22.69
CA PRO A 386 -3.63 -20.59 23.10
C PRO A 386 -3.47 -20.75 24.62
N ARG A 387 -2.31 -21.29 25.02
CA ARG A 387 -1.87 -21.48 26.41
C ARG A 387 -0.53 -20.77 26.63
N ALA A 388 -0.20 -20.49 27.89
CA ALA A 388 1.07 -19.83 28.26
C ALA A 388 1.40 -18.57 27.41
N LEU A 389 0.42 -17.65 27.27
CA LEU A 389 0.53 -16.44 26.45
C LEU A 389 0.80 -16.72 24.95
N GLY A 390 0.41 -17.91 24.47
CA GLY A 390 0.60 -18.34 23.08
C GLY A 390 1.93 -19.04 22.80
N ARG A 391 2.75 -19.35 23.83
CA ARG A 391 3.91 -20.24 23.70
C ARG A 391 3.53 -21.69 23.39
N GLU A 392 2.36 -22.11 23.87
CA GLU A 392 1.84 -23.46 23.74
C GLU A 392 0.35 -23.44 23.38
N GLY A 393 -0.21 -24.59 23.03
CA GLY A 393 -1.59 -24.70 22.57
C GLY A 393 -1.76 -24.22 21.12
N GLY A 394 -2.98 -23.87 20.76
CA GLY A 394 -3.34 -23.57 19.38
C GLY A 394 -3.80 -22.14 19.13
N ILE A 395 -4.21 -21.90 17.88
CA ILE A 395 -4.61 -20.58 17.35
C ILE A 395 -6.08 -20.56 16.90
N PHE A 396 -6.88 -21.56 17.29
CA PHE A 396 -8.26 -21.71 16.83
C PHE A 396 -9.12 -20.45 17.03
N PRO A 397 -9.11 -19.79 18.21
CA PRO A 397 -9.89 -18.56 18.41
C PRO A 397 -9.46 -17.42 17.49
N ALA A 398 -8.17 -17.35 17.11
CA ALA A 398 -7.65 -16.34 16.20
C ALA A 398 -8.09 -16.59 14.75
N ILE A 399 -8.11 -17.85 14.30
CA ILE A 399 -8.61 -18.23 12.97
C ILE A 399 -10.09 -17.84 12.83
N ILE A 400 -10.93 -18.32 13.74
CA ILE A 400 -12.38 -18.07 13.70
C ILE A 400 -12.66 -16.58 13.87
N GLY A 401 -11.92 -15.90 14.75
CA GLY A 401 -12.09 -14.49 14.98
C GLY A 401 -11.74 -13.62 13.76
N THR A 402 -10.67 -13.95 13.03
CA THR A 402 -10.38 -13.29 11.75
C THR A 402 -11.49 -13.54 10.73
N LEU A 403 -12.03 -14.76 10.65
CA LEU A 403 -13.16 -15.05 9.75
C LEU A 403 -14.40 -14.24 10.12
N TYR A 404 -14.75 -14.10 11.40
CA TYR A 404 -15.88 -13.27 11.84
C TYR A 404 -15.69 -11.78 11.54
N LEU A 405 -14.48 -11.25 11.73
CA LEU A 405 -14.17 -9.87 11.36
C LEU A 405 -14.32 -9.64 9.86
N VAL A 406 -13.73 -10.51 9.04
CA VAL A 406 -13.74 -10.37 7.58
C VAL A 406 -15.14 -10.55 7.00
N THR A 407 -15.87 -11.58 7.45
CA THR A 407 -17.23 -11.85 6.96
C THR A 407 -18.19 -10.72 7.32
N GLY A 408 -18.14 -10.21 8.55
CA GLY A 408 -18.96 -9.07 8.95
C GLY A 408 -18.59 -7.77 8.22
N ALA A 409 -17.30 -7.49 8.06
CA ALA A 409 -16.84 -6.32 7.31
C ALA A 409 -17.34 -6.34 5.87
N ILE A 410 -17.31 -7.50 5.21
CA ILE A 410 -17.73 -7.66 3.82
C ILE A 410 -19.26 -7.65 3.69
N ALA A 411 -19.98 -8.23 4.65
CA ALA A 411 -21.44 -8.14 4.71
C ALA A 411 -21.93 -6.67 4.76
N ILE A 412 -21.14 -5.77 5.36
CA ILE A 412 -21.42 -4.33 5.40
C ILE A 412 -20.90 -3.63 4.14
N ALA A 413 -19.62 -3.82 3.79
CA ALA A 413 -18.96 -3.07 2.73
C ALA A 413 -19.46 -3.44 1.33
N LEU A 414 -19.76 -4.71 1.06
CA LEU A 414 -20.11 -5.17 -0.29
C LEU A 414 -21.43 -4.57 -0.78
N PRO A 415 -22.56 -4.63 -0.03
CA PRO A 415 -23.81 -4.04 -0.49
C PRO A 415 -23.73 -2.52 -0.64
N ILE A 416 -23.08 -1.84 0.30
CA ILE A 416 -22.93 -0.37 0.29
C ILE A 416 -22.05 0.04 -0.90
N GLY A 417 -20.92 -0.64 -1.09
CA GLY A 417 -19.95 -0.32 -2.14
C GLY A 417 -20.48 -0.60 -3.54
N VAL A 418 -21.11 -1.76 -3.76
CA VAL A 418 -21.72 -2.11 -5.05
C VAL A 418 -22.88 -1.16 -5.36
N GLY A 419 -23.74 -0.87 -4.38
CA GLY A 419 -24.84 0.08 -4.55
C GLY A 419 -24.36 1.51 -4.83
N ALA A 420 -23.26 1.94 -4.21
CA ALA A 420 -22.64 3.24 -4.48
C ALA A 420 -22.08 3.30 -5.91
N ALA A 421 -21.37 2.28 -6.36
CA ALA A 421 -20.80 2.21 -7.70
C ALA A 421 -21.88 2.17 -8.80
N ILE A 422 -22.95 1.38 -8.63
CA ILE A 422 -24.09 1.37 -9.55
C ILE A 422 -24.71 2.77 -9.67
N TYR A 423 -24.91 3.45 -8.53
CA TYR A 423 -25.44 4.81 -8.53
C TYR A 423 -24.53 5.79 -9.28
N LEU A 424 -23.22 5.76 -9.00
CA LEU A 424 -22.23 6.67 -9.58
C LEU A 424 -22.03 6.49 -11.08
N ILE A 425 -22.31 5.30 -11.62
CA ILE A 425 -22.16 5.01 -13.05
C ILE A 425 -23.47 5.14 -13.82
N GLU A 426 -24.55 4.54 -13.31
CA GLU A 426 -25.76 4.36 -14.11
C GLU A 426 -26.79 5.46 -13.87
N TYR A 427 -26.79 6.09 -12.69
CA TYR A 427 -27.80 7.09 -12.31
C TYR A 427 -27.29 8.53 -12.29
N THR A 428 -25.97 8.75 -12.29
CA THR A 428 -25.41 10.08 -12.08
C THR A 428 -24.75 10.61 -13.35
N ARG A 429 -25.12 11.83 -13.76
CA ARG A 429 -24.35 12.59 -14.76
C ARG A 429 -23.09 13.17 -14.12
N GLU A 430 -22.08 13.53 -14.91
CA GLU A 430 -20.85 14.15 -14.40
C GLU A 430 -21.11 15.54 -13.82
N ASN A 431 -21.49 15.60 -12.53
CA ASN A 431 -21.73 16.83 -11.79
C ASN A 431 -20.63 17.03 -10.72
N ILE A 432 -20.57 18.24 -10.15
CA ILE A 432 -19.62 18.58 -9.08
C ILE A 432 -19.75 17.59 -7.90
N LEU A 433 -20.98 17.22 -7.52
CA LEU A 433 -21.23 16.25 -6.47
C LEU A 433 -20.62 14.87 -6.79
N THR A 434 -20.77 14.38 -8.03
CA THR A 434 -20.18 13.11 -8.47
C THR A 434 -18.65 13.16 -8.43
N LYS A 435 -18.06 14.28 -8.83
CA LYS A 435 -16.60 14.51 -8.74
C LYS A 435 -16.13 14.54 -7.30
N LEU A 436 -16.85 15.21 -6.41
CA LEU A 436 -16.56 15.22 -4.97
C LEU A 436 -16.67 13.81 -4.38
N ILE A 437 -17.65 13.01 -4.81
CA ILE A 437 -17.78 11.62 -4.35
C ILE A 437 -16.60 10.76 -4.78
N ARG A 438 -16.24 10.78 -6.06
CA ARG A 438 -15.08 10.03 -6.54
C ARG A 438 -13.79 10.49 -5.84
N THR A 439 -13.61 11.81 -5.71
CA THR A 439 -12.46 12.37 -5.00
C THR A 439 -12.43 11.89 -3.54
N GLY A 440 -13.56 11.92 -2.83
CA GLY A 440 -13.64 11.40 -1.45
C GLY A 440 -13.27 9.93 -1.35
N VAL A 441 -13.79 9.08 -2.26
CA VAL A 441 -13.44 7.66 -2.32
C VAL A 441 -11.94 7.47 -2.59
N ASP A 442 -11.36 8.24 -3.52
CA ASP A 442 -9.92 8.20 -3.80
C ASP A 442 -9.08 8.64 -2.58
N LEU A 443 -9.54 9.66 -1.85
CA LEU A 443 -8.89 10.12 -0.62
C LEU A 443 -8.95 9.03 0.47
N LEU A 444 -10.07 8.35 0.67
CA LEU A 444 -10.18 7.23 1.62
C LEU A 444 -9.25 6.08 1.27
N ASN A 445 -9.13 5.75 -0.01
CA ASN A 445 -8.24 4.67 -0.44
C ASN A 445 -6.76 5.00 -0.19
N GLY A 446 -6.43 6.30 -0.14
CA GLY A 446 -5.12 6.80 0.22
C GLY A 446 -4.91 7.06 1.72
N THR A 447 -5.93 6.86 2.55
CA THR A 447 -5.85 7.04 4.01
C THR A 447 -5.12 5.85 4.65
N PRO A 448 -4.11 6.08 5.52
CA PRO A 448 -3.43 5.00 6.24
C PRO A 448 -4.37 4.15 7.08
N SER A 449 -4.15 2.83 7.14
CA SER A 449 -5.06 1.91 7.83
C SER A 449 -5.16 2.17 9.34
N ILE A 450 -4.08 2.66 9.97
CA ILE A 450 -4.09 3.07 11.38
C ILE A 450 -5.05 4.22 11.66
N VAL A 451 -5.29 5.11 10.70
CA VAL A 451 -6.22 6.24 10.85
C VAL A 451 -7.66 5.75 10.94
N PHE A 452 -8.02 4.69 10.20
CA PHE A 452 -9.31 4.02 10.38
C PHE A 452 -9.43 3.40 11.76
N GLY A 453 -8.36 2.79 12.28
CA GLY A 453 -8.33 2.22 13.64
C GLY A 453 -8.55 3.27 14.73
N LEU A 454 -7.91 4.43 14.61
CA LEU A 454 -8.07 5.54 15.56
C LEU A 454 -9.45 6.18 15.48
N PHE A 455 -9.99 6.35 14.27
CA PHE A 455 -11.37 6.78 14.10
C PHE A 455 -12.34 5.79 14.74
N GLY A 456 -12.18 4.49 14.48
CA GLY A 456 -13.01 3.45 15.08
C GLY A 456 -12.90 3.45 16.60
N PHE A 457 -11.70 3.68 17.14
CA PHE A 457 -11.50 3.80 18.58
C PHE A 457 -12.24 5.02 19.16
N SER A 458 -11.99 6.22 18.65
CA SER A 458 -12.64 7.42 19.18
C SER A 458 -14.17 7.39 18.99
N PHE A 459 -14.64 7.06 17.79
CA PHE A 459 -16.07 7.13 17.48
C PHE A 459 -16.86 5.90 17.95
N LEU A 460 -16.44 4.70 17.58
CA LEU A 460 -17.23 3.48 17.85
C LEU A 460 -17.01 3.00 19.28
N VAL A 461 -15.76 2.90 19.71
CA VAL A 461 -15.41 2.35 21.03
C VAL A 461 -15.77 3.34 22.13
N LEU A 462 -15.35 4.61 22.00
CA LEU A 462 -15.52 5.62 23.06
C LEU A 462 -16.84 6.40 22.93
N TYR A 463 -17.08 7.08 21.81
CA TYR A 463 -18.25 7.96 21.67
C TYR A 463 -19.59 7.22 21.64
N LEU A 464 -19.68 6.10 20.91
CA LEU A 464 -20.87 5.23 20.90
C LEU A 464 -20.90 4.21 22.05
N ASN A 465 -19.86 4.18 22.89
CA ASN A 465 -19.73 3.27 24.02
C ASN A 465 -19.92 1.78 23.64
N LEU A 466 -19.49 1.37 22.44
CA LEU A 466 -19.55 -0.04 22.03
C LEU A 466 -18.47 -0.89 22.70
N GLY A 467 -17.44 -0.26 23.28
CA GLY A 467 -16.28 -0.95 23.80
C GLY A 467 -15.47 -1.66 22.71
N ILE A 468 -14.35 -2.27 23.11
CA ILE A 468 -13.56 -3.11 22.21
C ILE A 468 -14.39 -4.36 21.89
N SER A 469 -14.87 -4.45 20.66
CA SER A 469 -15.91 -5.41 20.27
C SER A 469 -15.80 -5.85 18.82
N LEU A 470 -16.29 -7.05 18.52
CA LEU A 470 -16.33 -7.60 17.17
C LEU A 470 -17.05 -6.67 16.18
N ILE A 471 -18.18 -6.06 16.58
CA ILE A 471 -18.93 -5.14 15.73
C ILE A 471 -18.17 -3.85 15.43
N ALA A 472 -17.46 -3.28 16.41
CA ALA A 472 -16.64 -2.10 16.19
C ALA A 472 -15.51 -2.39 15.18
N GLY A 473 -14.87 -3.56 15.28
CA GLY A 473 -13.89 -4.03 14.28
C GLY A 473 -14.47 -4.26 12.89
N GLN A 474 -15.65 -4.90 12.80
CA GLN A 474 -16.33 -5.15 11.53
C GLN A 474 -16.68 -3.84 10.81
N ILE A 475 -17.23 -2.86 11.52
CA ILE A 475 -17.55 -1.54 10.95
C ILE A 475 -16.26 -0.84 10.52
N THR A 476 -15.22 -0.83 11.36
CA THR A 476 -13.95 -0.17 11.06
C THR A 476 -13.28 -0.77 9.81
N LEU A 477 -13.21 -2.10 9.73
CA LEU A 477 -12.71 -2.80 8.55
C LEU A 477 -13.59 -2.57 7.32
N ALA A 478 -14.91 -2.53 7.49
CA ALA A 478 -15.83 -2.25 6.38
C ALA A 478 -15.56 -0.87 5.78
N LEU A 479 -15.36 0.16 6.61
CA LEU A 479 -15.05 1.51 6.14
C LEU A 479 -13.70 1.59 5.41
N MET A 480 -12.69 0.83 5.86
CA MET A 480 -11.38 0.77 5.19
C MET A 480 -11.46 0.08 3.81
N VAL A 481 -12.29 -0.96 3.67
CA VAL A 481 -12.38 -1.79 2.46
C VAL A 481 -13.40 -1.24 1.46
N LEU A 482 -14.35 -0.43 1.93
CA LEU A 482 -15.40 0.20 1.12
C LEU A 482 -14.88 0.93 -0.14
N PRO A 483 -13.80 1.74 -0.09
CA PRO A 483 -13.29 2.44 -1.28
C PRO A 483 -12.81 1.46 -2.36
N THR A 484 -12.16 0.37 -1.95
CA THR A 484 -11.70 -0.68 -2.85
C THR A 484 -12.88 -1.33 -3.54
N VAL A 485 -13.92 -1.72 -2.79
CA VAL A 485 -15.15 -2.32 -3.35
C VAL A 485 -15.82 -1.39 -4.36
N ILE A 486 -15.98 -0.11 -4.01
CA ILE A 486 -16.59 0.90 -4.90
C ILE A 486 -15.81 0.96 -6.21
N ARG A 487 -14.49 1.13 -6.13
CA ARG A 487 -13.65 1.30 -7.33
C ARG A 487 -13.61 0.07 -8.21
N THR A 488 -13.43 -1.11 -7.63
CA THR A 488 -13.43 -2.36 -8.41
C THR A 488 -14.79 -2.63 -9.05
N THR A 489 -15.88 -2.25 -8.38
CA THR A 489 -17.23 -2.36 -8.96
C THR A 489 -17.43 -1.33 -10.07
N GLU A 490 -16.92 -0.11 -9.91
CA GLU A 490 -16.99 0.91 -10.96
C GLU A 490 -16.26 0.46 -12.23
N GLU A 491 -15.05 -0.06 -12.09
CA GLU A 491 -14.25 -0.58 -13.20
C GLU A 491 -14.95 -1.75 -13.89
N ALA A 492 -15.56 -2.67 -13.13
CA ALA A 492 -16.34 -3.78 -13.66
C ALA A 492 -17.55 -3.31 -14.48
N LEU A 493 -18.32 -2.34 -13.98
CA LEU A 493 -19.48 -1.79 -14.67
C LEU A 493 -19.09 -1.01 -15.93
N ARG A 494 -18.01 -0.23 -15.88
CA ARG A 494 -17.49 0.52 -17.05
C ARG A 494 -16.96 -0.38 -18.16
N SER A 495 -16.52 -1.59 -17.84
CA SER A 495 -16.05 -2.55 -18.85
C SER A 495 -17.14 -3.03 -19.80
N VAL A 496 -18.42 -2.92 -19.41
CA VAL A 496 -19.56 -3.26 -20.26
C VAL A 496 -19.72 -2.21 -21.35
N PRO A 497 -19.73 -2.56 -22.66
CA PRO A 497 -19.90 -1.61 -23.74
C PRO A 497 -21.20 -0.81 -23.65
N THR A 498 -21.16 0.47 -24.01
CA THR A 498 -22.32 1.38 -23.97
C THR A 498 -23.44 0.93 -24.90
N SER A 499 -23.11 0.24 -26.00
CA SER A 499 -24.07 -0.30 -26.98
C SER A 499 -25.10 -1.24 -26.36
N PHE A 500 -24.73 -2.02 -25.33
CA PHE A 500 -25.68 -2.88 -24.62
C PHE A 500 -26.71 -2.07 -23.83
N ARG A 501 -26.30 -0.95 -23.23
CA ARG A 501 -27.20 -0.06 -22.50
C ARG A 501 -28.19 0.61 -23.45
N GLU A 502 -27.67 1.17 -24.53
CA GLU A 502 -28.47 1.84 -25.56
C GLU A 502 -29.44 0.86 -26.24
N GLY A 503 -28.98 -0.35 -26.58
CA GLY A 503 -29.81 -1.39 -27.18
C GLY A 503 -30.96 -1.84 -26.26
N SER A 504 -30.69 -2.03 -24.96
CA SER A 504 -31.71 -2.38 -23.98
C SER A 504 -32.77 -1.28 -23.83
N LEU A 505 -32.34 -0.02 -23.71
CA LEU A 505 -33.25 1.13 -23.61
C LEU A 505 -34.06 1.33 -24.88
N ALA A 506 -33.48 1.08 -26.06
CA ALA A 506 -34.17 1.17 -27.35
C ALA A 506 -35.28 0.12 -27.51
N LEU A 507 -35.16 -1.03 -26.84
CA LEU A 507 -36.20 -2.07 -26.77
C LEU A 507 -37.33 -1.74 -25.77
N GLY A 508 -37.31 -0.53 -25.17
CA GLY A 508 -38.32 -0.09 -24.20
C GLY A 508 -38.08 -0.61 -22.78
N ALA A 509 -36.90 -1.19 -22.49
CA ALA A 509 -36.57 -1.61 -21.14
C ALA A 509 -36.37 -0.40 -20.22
N THR A 510 -36.78 -0.53 -18.96
CA THR A 510 -36.52 0.50 -17.94
C THR A 510 -35.03 0.55 -17.60
N GLN A 511 -34.57 1.66 -16.99
CA GLN A 511 -33.20 1.77 -16.48
C GLN A 511 -32.86 0.63 -15.51
N TRP A 512 -33.77 0.30 -14.58
CA TRP A 512 -33.55 -0.81 -13.66
C TRP A 512 -33.45 -2.17 -14.36
N GLN A 513 -34.28 -2.44 -15.37
CA GLN A 513 -34.19 -3.66 -16.17
C GLN A 513 -32.88 -3.74 -16.95
N THR A 514 -32.44 -2.62 -17.52
CA THR A 514 -31.15 -2.52 -18.21
C THR A 514 -30.00 -2.81 -17.25
N ILE A 515 -30.00 -2.20 -16.07
CA ILE A 515 -28.95 -2.43 -15.06
C ILE A 515 -28.97 -3.89 -14.58
N SER A 516 -30.11 -4.38 -14.12
CA SER A 516 -30.23 -5.70 -13.49
C SER A 516 -30.05 -6.88 -14.45
N ARG A 517 -30.49 -6.76 -15.70
CA ARG A 517 -30.48 -7.87 -16.67
C ARG A 517 -29.42 -7.77 -17.75
N VAL A 518 -28.90 -6.57 -18.04
CA VAL A 518 -27.97 -6.36 -19.15
C VAL A 518 -26.59 -5.91 -18.67
N VAL A 519 -26.50 -5.03 -17.68
CA VAL A 519 -25.21 -4.49 -17.20
C VAL A 519 -24.60 -5.34 -16.08
N ILE A 520 -25.38 -5.69 -15.06
CA ILE A 520 -24.86 -6.43 -13.90
C ILE A 520 -24.33 -7.80 -14.29
N PRO A 521 -25.05 -8.66 -15.05
CA PRO A 521 -24.58 -10.03 -15.28
C PRO A 521 -23.20 -10.12 -15.95
N PRO A 522 -22.87 -9.32 -16.99
CA PRO A 522 -21.51 -9.27 -17.53
C PRO A 522 -20.47 -8.66 -16.57
N ALA A 523 -20.88 -7.77 -15.66
CA ALA A 523 -19.99 -7.13 -14.69
C ALA A 523 -19.72 -7.99 -13.43
N ILE A 524 -20.59 -8.96 -13.11
CA ILE A 524 -20.49 -9.83 -11.90
C ILE A 524 -19.08 -10.38 -11.67
N PRO A 525 -18.36 -10.91 -12.68
CA PRO A 525 -17.03 -11.48 -12.44
C PRO A 525 -16.01 -10.45 -11.95
N GLY A 526 -16.11 -9.21 -12.46
CA GLY A 526 -15.30 -8.08 -11.99
C GLY A 526 -15.66 -7.68 -10.56
N ILE A 527 -16.96 -7.63 -10.25
CA ILE A 527 -17.46 -7.32 -8.89
C ILE A 527 -17.01 -8.38 -7.88
N ILE A 528 -17.14 -9.66 -8.21
CA ILE A 528 -16.69 -10.78 -7.37
C ILE A 528 -15.18 -10.72 -7.17
N THR A 529 -14.41 -10.46 -8.23
CA THR A 529 -12.95 -10.30 -8.12
C THR A 529 -12.62 -9.19 -7.12
N GLY A 530 -13.25 -8.02 -7.25
CA GLY A 530 -13.09 -6.90 -6.32
C GLY A 530 -13.46 -7.22 -4.87
N ALA A 531 -14.56 -7.96 -4.68
CA ALA A 531 -15.00 -8.43 -3.37
C ALA A 531 -13.97 -9.37 -2.73
N ILE A 532 -13.37 -10.27 -3.51
CA ILE A 532 -12.39 -11.23 -2.98
C ILE A 532 -11.05 -10.56 -2.66
N LEU A 533 -10.60 -9.62 -3.50
CA LEU A 533 -9.43 -8.78 -3.18
C LEU A 533 -9.63 -8.00 -1.87
N SER A 534 -10.86 -7.49 -1.68
CA SER A 534 -11.30 -6.80 -0.47
C SER A 534 -11.30 -7.71 0.77
N ILE A 535 -11.74 -8.97 0.64
CA ILE A 535 -11.66 -10.00 1.69
C ILE A 535 -10.19 -10.25 2.08
N GLY A 536 -9.31 -10.46 1.09
CA GLY A 536 -7.89 -10.73 1.32
C GLY A 536 -7.19 -9.57 2.06
N ARG A 537 -7.48 -8.34 1.65
CA ARG A 537 -7.03 -7.12 2.35
C ARG A 537 -7.54 -7.07 3.78
N ALA A 538 -8.85 -7.25 4.01
CA ALA A 538 -9.43 -7.24 5.35
C ALA A 538 -8.81 -8.30 6.28
N ALA A 539 -8.55 -9.50 5.75
CA ALA A 539 -8.00 -10.61 6.49
C ALA A 539 -6.55 -10.39 6.97
N GLY A 540 -5.78 -9.60 6.21
CA GLY A 540 -4.38 -9.30 6.49
C GLY A 540 -4.12 -8.02 7.28
N GLU A 541 -5.16 -7.23 7.60
CA GLU A 541 -5.00 -5.90 8.19
C GLU A 541 -5.10 -5.94 9.71
N THR A 542 -4.05 -5.47 10.39
CA THR A 542 -3.99 -5.41 11.86
C THR A 542 -4.34 -4.03 12.40
N ALA A 543 -3.88 -2.96 11.74
CA ALA A 543 -3.96 -1.60 12.25
C ALA A 543 -5.40 -1.11 12.53
N PRO A 544 -6.40 -1.38 11.67
CA PRO A 544 -7.78 -0.96 11.93
C PRO A 544 -8.43 -1.68 13.12
N ILE A 545 -7.98 -2.89 13.44
CA ILE A 545 -8.63 -3.78 14.42
C ILE A 545 -7.95 -3.77 15.79
N MET A 546 -6.68 -3.34 15.87
CA MET A 546 -5.87 -3.34 17.08
C MET A 546 -6.49 -2.56 18.25
N PHE A 547 -7.19 -1.45 17.96
CA PHE A 547 -7.84 -0.63 18.99
C PHE A 547 -9.36 -0.80 19.05
N THR A 548 -9.96 -1.55 18.12
CA THR A 548 -11.41 -1.58 17.95
C THR A 548 -12.04 -2.91 18.32
N ALA A 549 -11.35 -4.02 18.09
CA ALA A 549 -11.94 -5.34 18.29
C ALA A 549 -11.03 -6.36 18.97
N VAL A 550 -9.71 -6.25 18.79
CA VAL A 550 -8.83 -7.37 19.06
C VAL A 550 -8.28 -7.34 20.48
N VAL A 551 -8.29 -8.51 21.12
CA VAL A 551 -7.57 -8.78 22.37
C VAL A 551 -6.42 -9.75 22.13
N PHE A 552 -5.38 -9.63 22.95
CA PHE A 552 -4.17 -10.46 22.80
C PHE A 552 -4.45 -11.96 22.95
N SER A 553 -5.18 -12.35 23.99
CA SER A 553 -5.42 -13.75 24.29
C SER A 553 -6.79 -13.94 24.94
N SER A 554 -7.65 -14.70 24.28
CA SER A 554 -8.92 -15.23 24.78
C SER A 554 -8.95 -16.73 24.57
N ARG A 555 -9.48 -17.47 25.54
CA ARG A 555 -9.68 -18.93 25.42
C ARG A 555 -11.00 -19.28 24.76
N TYR A 556 -11.93 -18.34 24.72
CA TYR A 556 -13.31 -18.55 24.27
C TYR A 556 -13.57 -17.80 22.97
N LEU A 557 -14.43 -18.38 22.13
CA LEU A 557 -14.98 -17.68 20.98
C LEU A 557 -15.94 -16.58 21.45
N PRO A 558 -16.05 -15.47 20.70
CA PRO A 558 -17.04 -14.45 21.02
C PRO A 558 -18.44 -15.05 20.96
N SER A 559 -19.21 -14.85 22.02
CA SER A 559 -20.59 -15.30 22.15
C SER A 559 -21.58 -14.28 21.59
N SER A 560 -21.19 -13.01 21.59
CA SER A 560 -21.97 -11.88 21.10
C SER A 560 -21.15 -10.98 20.17
N LEU A 561 -21.83 -10.14 19.37
CA LEU A 561 -21.17 -9.13 18.53
C LEU A 561 -20.47 -8.02 19.35
N SER A 562 -20.83 -7.88 20.63
CA SER A 562 -20.22 -6.92 21.54
C SER A 562 -18.96 -7.46 22.21
N ASP A 563 -18.67 -8.76 22.06
CA ASP A 563 -17.49 -9.37 22.66
C ASP A 563 -16.24 -9.03 21.83
N PRO A 564 -15.08 -8.81 22.47
CA PRO A 564 -13.81 -8.71 21.77
C PRO A 564 -13.42 -10.06 21.17
N VAL A 565 -12.53 -10.02 20.18
CA VAL A 565 -12.16 -11.19 19.39
C VAL A 565 -10.64 -11.34 19.28
N MET A 566 -10.14 -12.54 19.00
CA MET A 566 -8.74 -12.72 18.59
C MET A 566 -8.63 -12.67 17.07
N ALA A 567 -7.54 -12.11 16.55
CA ALA A 567 -7.28 -12.10 15.12
C ALA A 567 -5.87 -12.60 14.83
N LEU A 568 -5.72 -13.48 13.83
CA LEU A 568 -4.44 -14.01 13.37
C LEU A 568 -3.36 -12.94 13.16
N PRO A 569 -3.61 -11.82 12.43
CA PRO A 569 -2.57 -10.86 12.15
C PRO A 569 -2.11 -10.11 13.42
N TYR A 570 -3.00 -9.84 14.39
CA TYR A 570 -2.60 -9.27 15.67
C TYR A 570 -1.90 -10.28 16.57
N HIS A 571 -2.38 -11.54 16.58
CA HIS A 571 -1.77 -12.61 17.35
C HIS A 571 -0.32 -12.84 16.93
N LEU A 572 -0.05 -12.89 15.61
CA LEU A 572 1.30 -12.99 15.07
C LEU A 572 2.19 -11.84 15.53
N TYR A 573 1.69 -10.61 15.46
CA TYR A 573 2.42 -9.43 15.92
C TYR A 573 2.83 -9.57 17.39
N ILE A 574 1.89 -9.87 18.28
CA ILE A 574 2.20 -9.96 19.71
C ILE A 574 3.13 -11.14 20.01
N LEU A 575 2.92 -12.29 19.38
CA LEU A 575 3.83 -13.42 19.55
C LEU A 575 5.26 -13.04 19.16
N ALA A 576 5.45 -12.37 18.02
CA ALA A 576 6.77 -12.01 17.49
C ALA A 576 7.50 -10.94 18.31
N THR A 577 6.76 -10.03 18.95
CA THR A 577 7.33 -8.84 19.61
C THR A 577 7.33 -8.89 21.13
N ASN A 578 6.34 -9.55 21.74
CA ASN A 578 6.11 -9.49 23.19
C ASN A 578 6.24 -10.85 23.89
N VAL A 579 6.32 -11.97 23.15
CA VAL A 579 6.34 -13.32 23.73
C VAL A 579 7.64 -14.06 23.38
N PRO A 580 8.70 -13.89 24.20
CA PRO A 580 9.93 -14.65 24.01
C PRO A 580 9.70 -16.15 24.10
N GLY A 581 10.38 -16.92 23.25
CA GLY A 581 10.32 -18.39 23.21
C GLY A 581 9.09 -18.97 22.49
N ALA A 582 8.30 -18.16 21.78
CA ALA A 582 7.15 -18.62 21.00
C ALA A 582 7.46 -18.87 19.51
N GLU A 583 8.73 -19.08 19.14
CA GLU A 583 9.20 -19.14 17.74
C GLU A 583 8.37 -20.11 16.88
N THR A 584 8.20 -21.36 17.34
CA THR A 584 7.40 -22.38 16.63
C THR A 584 5.98 -21.90 16.33
N ASN A 585 5.31 -21.33 17.33
CA ASN A 585 3.93 -20.86 17.18
C ASN A 585 3.84 -19.58 16.34
N GLN A 586 4.85 -18.71 16.37
CA GLN A 586 4.93 -17.53 15.50
C GLN A 586 4.98 -17.95 14.03
N TYR A 587 5.89 -18.87 13.66
CA TYR A 587 5.99 -19.37 12.28
C TYR A 587 4.72 -20.12 11.84
N GLY A 588 4.15 -20.96 12.72
CA GLY A 588 2.89 -21.64 12.46
C GLY A 588 1.75 -20.66 12.22
N THR A 589 1.64 -19.59 13.02
CA THR A 589 0.63 -18.54 12.85
C THR A 589 0.81 -17.78 11.53
N ALA A 590 2.05 -17.42 11.19
CA ALA A 590 2.37 -16.77 9.92
C ALA A 590 1.99 -17.64 8.71
N LEU A 591 2.29 -18.94 8.76
CA LEU A 591 1.93 -19.89 7.71
C LEU A 591 0.42 -20.04 7.56
N VAL A 592 -0.33 -20.14 8.66
CA VAL A 592 -1.80 -20.24 8.62
C VAL A 592 -2.41 -18.95 8.07
N LEU A 593 -1.90 -17.78 8.47
CA LEU A 593 -2.35 -16.49 7.96
C LEU A 593 -2.09 -16.35 6.46
N ILE A 594 -0.89 -16.67 5.97
CA ILE A 594 -0.60 -16.71 4.53
C ILE A 594 -1.54 -17.69 3.83
N THR A 595 -1.68 -18.92 4.34
CA THR A 595 -2.48 -19.96 3.69
C THR A 595 -3.95 -19.54 3.57
N MET A 596 -4.49 -18.90 4.62
CA MET A 596 -5.84 -18.36 4.61
C MET A 596 -6.00 -17.26 3.56
N VAL A 597 -5.11 -16.27 3.54
CA VAL A 597 -5.20 -15.14 2.60
C VAL A 597 -4.96 -15.61 1.16
N VAL A 598 -3.90 -16.38 0.91
CA VAL A 598 -3.58 -16.94 -0.41
C VAL A 598 -4.70 -17.87 -0.89
N GLY A 599 -5.29 -18.68 0.00
CA GLY A 599 -6.44 -19.52 -0.31
C GLY A 599 -7.62 -18.71 -0.85
N ILE A 600 -7.93 -17.58 -0.20
CA ILE A 600 -8.96 -16.63 -0.66
C ILE A 600 -8.60 -16.06 -2.04
N TYR A 601 -7.35 -15.67 -2.28
CA TYR A 601 -6.89 -15.17 -3.59
C TYR A 601 -6.98 -16.24 -4.70
N LEU A 602 -6.60 -17.49 -4.41
CA LEU A 602 -6.68 -18.58 -5.39
C LEU A 602 -8.13 -18.89 -5.78
N VAL A 603 -9.06 -18.83 -4.83
CA VAL A 603 -10.49 -18.93 -5.11
C VAL A 603 -10.94 -17.79 -6.02
N ALA A 604 -10.45 -16.56 -5.81
CA ALA A 604 -10.70 -15.42 -6.70
C ALA A 604 -10.29 -15.70 -8.15
N ILE A 605 -9.06 -16.18 -8.32
CA ILE A 605 -8.48 -16.45 -9.64
C ILE A 605 -9.25 -17.58 -10.33
N ALA A 606 -9.61 -18.64 -9.60
CA ALA A 606 -10.38 -19.75 -10.12
C ALA A 606 -11.78 -19.31 -10.59
N VAL A 607 -12.49 -18.52 -9.76
CA VAL A 607 -13.82 -17.99 -10.08
C VAL A 607 -13.74 -17.05 -11.30
N ARG A 608 -12.80 -16.12 -11.32
CA ARG A 608 -12.58 -15.21 -12.47
C ARG A 608 -12.34 -15.98 -13.76
N THR A 609 -11.49 -17.00 -13.73
CA THR A 609 -11.16 -17.80 -14.91
C THR A 609 -12.35 -18.61 -15.41
N HIS A 610 -13.20 -19.10 -14.51
CA HIS A 610 -14.42 -19.81 -14.88
C HIS A 610 -15.41 -18.90 -15.63
N TYR A 611 -15.68 -17.71 -15.08
CA TYR A 611 -16.63 -16.76 -15.68
C TYR A 611 -16.11 -16.07 -16.95
N GLN A 612 -14.81 -15.81 -17.07
CA GLN A 612 -14.24 -15.25 -18.31
C GLN A 612 -14.42 -16.20 -19.51
N LYS A 613 -14.51 -17.52 -19.29
CA LYS A 613 -14.80 -18.49 -20.35
C LYS A 613 -16.28 -18.52 -20.75
N SER A 614 -17.19 -18.11 -19.87
CA SER A 614 -18.63 -18.08 -20.13
C SER A 614 -19.11 -16.79 -20.81
N ILE A 615 -18.36 -15.69 -20.70
CA ILE A 615 -18.67 -14.44 -21.40
C ILE A 615 -18.23 -14.57 -22.86
N ARG A 616 -19.16 -14.97 -23.72
CA ARG A 616 -19.07 -14.76 -25.16
C ARG A 616 -19.79 -13.45 -25.46
N TRP A 617 -19.04 -12.44 -25.89
CA TRP A 617 -19.60 -11.22 -26.46
C TRP A 617 -20.32 -11.52 -27.77
#